data_AF-A0AAU7YAW8-F1
#
_entry.id   AF-A0AAU7YAW8-F1
#
_cell.length_a   1.000
_cell.length_b   1.000
_cell.length_c   1.000
_cell.angle_alpha   90.00
_cell.angle_beta   90.00
_cell.angle_gamma   90.00
#
_symmetry.space_group_name_H-M   'P 1'
#
loop_
_entity.id
_entity.type
_entity.pdbx_description
1 polymer ?
#
loop_
_entity_poly.entity_id
_entity_poly.type
_entity_poly.pdbx_seq_one_letter_code
_entity_poly.pdbx_strand_id
1 'polypeptide(L)'
;MATPRNIPAFSAVRTALFTAVTCTSVLLTGCAGMGSPSSKVAASTKAEYYPQCYQPVSQLRASDQAMTQSVATGAIAGGVIGALAGGLSGGDHAGRNALIGAAGGALVGGAAGYYSARQQQIADDNARIASYASDIDRSSGEIDRSIQYASAAQNCYQREFASLQASRKAKTVSETEGRLRLAEIVSGLNETNALMAAVDGRAGENINTYTQAYEKDLQTVGVERKDVSQVVAAETPVTPATTKTTTKTNTKTTTSKTTTPPKKTTATAKAVPKEAVSTERTLQQAEAKRAESQKVASRGQTMVSDVCNSPDMGDWAPASCASKA
;
A
#
# COMPACT_ATOMS: atom_id res chain seq x y z
N MET A 1 68.70 -24.42 -58.22
CA MET A 1 67.87 -25.12 -59.22
C MET A 1 66.58 -25.56 -58.55
N ALA A 2 65.44 -25.17 -59.15
CA ALA A 2 64.08 -25.70 -59.03
C ALA A 2 63.39 -25.83 -57.64
N THR A 3 62.47 -24.89 -57.39
CA THR A 3 61.12 -25.09 -56.80
C THR A 3 60.24 -26.00 -57.71
N PRO A 4 58.98 -26.39 -57.35
CA PRO A 4 58.20 -26.27 -56.09
C PRO A 4 57.41 -27.55 -55.68
N ARG A 5 56.75 -27.52 -54.50
CA ARG A 5 55.36 -28.03 -54.36
C ARG A 5 54.63 -27.46 -53.13
N ASN A 6 53.55 -26.71 -53.44
CA ASN A 6 52.27 -26.50 -52.76
C ASN A 6 52.14 -25.90 -51.33
N ILE A 7 51.63 -24.66 -51.34
CA ILE A 7 50.77 -23.86 -50.41
C ILE A 7 49.37 -24.53 -50.29
N PRO A 8 48.50 -24.38 -49.24
CA PRO A 8 48.10 -23.16 -48.50
C PRO A 8 48.10 -23.28 -46.95
N ALA A 9 48.30 -22.24 -46.12
CA ALA A 9 47.73 -20.89 -45.93
C ALA A 9 46.89 -20.83 -44.62
N PHE A 10 46.72 -19.61 -44.09
CA PHE A 10 46.25 -19.20 -42.74
C PHE A 10 47.36 -19.23 -41.68
N SER A 11 48.11 -18.18 -41.37
CA SER A 11 47.81 -16.74 -41.23
C SER A 11 46.61 -16.45 -40.34
N ALA A 12 46.85 -16.20 -39.05
CA ALA A 12 46.63 -14.89 -38.43
C ALA A 12 46.53 -15.03 -36.89
N VAL A 13 47.00 -13.98 -36.20
CA VAL A 13 46.69 -13.63 -34.80
C VAL A 13 47.48 -14.36 -33.70
N ARG A 14 48.79 -14.09 -33.67
CA ARG A 14 49.58 -13.97 -32.42
C ARG A 14 49.47 -12.53 -31.89
N THR A 15 48.29 -12.11 -31.45
CA THR A 15 48.09 -10.83 -30.74
C THR A 15 46.73 -10.85 -30.03
N ALA A 16 46.64 -11.51 -28.88
CA ALA A 16 45.49 -11.39 -27.98
C ALA A 16 45.85 -11.91 -26.58
N LEU A 17 46.91 -11.38 -25.99
CA LEU A 17 47.31 -11.77 -24.63
C LEU A 17 47.91 -10.59 -23.86
N PHE A 18 47.27 -9.42 -23.85
CA PHE A 18 47.58 -8.29 -22.93
C PHE A 18 46.45 -7.25 -22.79
N THR A 19 45.18 -7.65 -22.75
CA THR A 19 44.06 -6.73 -22.41
C THR A 19 42.96 -7.43 -21.61
N ALA A 20 43.32 -8.00 -20.47
CA ALA A 20 42.38 -8.35 -19.42
C ALA A 20 43.18 -8.36 -18.11
N VAL A 21 43.01 -7.34 -17.25
CA VAL A 21 43.33 -7.32 -15.79
C VAL A 21 43.35 -5.89 -15.20
N THR A 22 43.21 -4.81 -15.97
CA THR A 22 43.08 -3.45 -15.39
C THR A 22 41.63 -2.94 -15.42
N CYS A 23 40.74 -3.59 -14.65
CA CYS A 23 39.45 -2.99 -14.26
C CYS A 23 38.91 -3.59 -12.94
N THR A 24 39.78 -4.03 -12.04
CA THR A 24 39.39 -4.75 -10.81
C THR A 24 39.72 -3.97 -9.53
N SER A 25 39.59 -2.64 -9.54
CA SER A 25 39.94 -1.81 -8.37
C SER A 25 39.03 -0.62 -8.06
N VAL A 26 37.80 -0.52 -8.59
CA VAL A 26 36.87 0.61 -8.26
C VAL A 26 35.50 0.17 -7.75
N LEU A 27 35.35 -1.04 -7.18
CA LEU A 27 34.07 -1.44 -6.56
C LEU A 27 34.17 -1.88 -5.08
N LEU A 28 35.26 -1.54 -4.38
CA LEU A 28 35.41 -1.86 -2.95
C LEU A 28 35.48 -0.66 -1.99
N THR A 29 35.03 0.53 -2.42
CA THR A 29 34.75 1.65 -1.51
C THR A 29 33.37 2.22 -1.83
N GLY A 30 32.35 1.65 -1.20
CA GLY A 30 30.94 2.05 -1.32
C GLY A 30 29.99 1.41 -0.30
N CYS A 31 30.43 0.42 0.49
CA CYS A 31 29.66 -0.15 1.61
C CYS A 31 29.75 0.70 2.89
N ALA A 32 29.67 2.02 2.74
CA ALA A 32 29.42 2.97 3.81
C ALA A 32 28.64 4.15 3.20
N GLY A 33 27.37 3.93 2.87
CA GLY A 33 26.50 4.97 2.31
C GLY A 33 25.31 4.48 1.50
N MET A 34 25.33 3.26 0.94
CA MET A 34 24.16 2.65 0.31
C MET A 34 23.33 1.90 1.35
N GLY A 35 22.66 2.68 2.21
CA GLY A 35 21.48 2.19 2.90
C GLY A 35 20.49 1.67 1.86
N SER A 36 19.93 0.49 2.12
CA SER A 36 18.78 -0.06 1.40
C SER A 36 17.78 1.07 1.09
N PRO A 37 17.21 1.18 -0.12
CA PRO A 37 16.14 2.13 -0.38
C PRO A 37 14.86 1.60 0.27
N SER A 38 14.83 1.56 1.61
CA SER A 38 13.60 1.46 2.35
C SER A 38 12.97 2.84 2.28
N SER A 39 12.05 3.04 1.34
CA SER A 39 10.64 3.48 1.52
C SER A 39 10.27 4.51 2.60
N LYS A 40 11.23 5.16 3.26
CA LYS A 40 10.98 6.02 4.41
C LYS A 40 10.56 7.37 3.88
N VAL A 41 9.29 7.72 4.10
CA VAL A 41 8.90 9.13 4.11
C VAL A 41 9.85 9.83 5.10
N ALA A 42 10.70 10.72 4.57
CA ALA A 42 11.72 11.39 5.38
C ALA A 42 11.03 12.11 6.54
N ALA A 43 11.52 11.89 7.76
CA ALA A 43 11.02 12.59 8.93
C ALA A 43 11.37 14.09 8.79
N SER A 44 10.43 14.89 8.28
CA SER A 44 10.70 16.30 7.98
C SER A 44 10.19 17.23 9.08
N THR A 45 9.19 16.82 9.85
CA THR A 45 8.62 17.67 10.91
C THR A 45 9.38 17.48 12.22
N LYS A 46 10.03 18.55 12.68
CA LYS A 46 10.51 18.65 14.06
C LYS A 46 9.35 19.11 14.94
N ALA A 47 8.76 18.17 15.69
CA ALA A 47 7.62 18.46 16.55
C ALA A 47 8.05 19.15 17.85
N GLU A 48 8.18 20.47 17.83
CA GLU A 48 8.61 21.29 18.97
C GLU A 48 7.40 21.92 19.68
N TYR A 49 6.41 22.37 18.92
CA TYR A 49 5.23 23.08 19.43
C TYR A 49 4.01 22.18 19.64
N TYR A 50 3.84 21.15 18.80
CA TYR A 50 2.67 20.28 18.78
C TYR A 50 3.02 18.78 18.80
N PRO A 51 3.82 18.30 19.79
CA PRO A 51 4.22 16.89 19.88
C PRO A 51 3.03 15.95 20.04
N GLN A 52 1.94 16.40 20.65
CA GLN A 52 0.70 15.63 20.82
C GLN A 52 0.02 15.34 19.47
N CYS A 53 0.11 16.27 18.50
CA CYS A 53 -0.44 16.06 17.16
C CYS A 53 0.44 15.15 16.31
N TYR A 54 1.75 15.09 16.59
CA TYR A 54 2.70 14.23 15.88
C TYR A 54 2.81 12.81 16.45
N GLN A 55 2.48 12.60 17.73
CA GLN A 55 2.55 11.31 18.42
C GLN A 55 1.96 10.13 17.61
N PRO A 56 0.72 10.21 17.09
CA PRO A 56 0.12 9.16 16.25
C PRO A 56 0.99 8.75 15.05
N VAL A 57 1.57 9.75 14.39
CA VAL A 57 2.38 9.58 13.18
C VAL A 57 3.75 8.97 13.52
N SER A 58 4.32 9.31 14.68
CA SER A 58 5.58 8.74 15.15
C SER A 58 5.48 7.24 15.48
N GLN A 59 4.35 6.78 16.01
CA GLN A 59 4.10 5.36 16.30
C GLN A 59 3.98 4.53 15.03
N LEU A 60 3.33 5.10 14.00
CA LEU A 60 3.25 4.47 12.68
C LEU A 60 4.64 4.26 12.08
N ARG A 61 5.50 5.29 12.16
CA ARG A 61 6.91 5.16 11.72
C ARG A 61 7.64 4.09 12.49
N ALA A 62 7.61 4.10 13.82
CA ALA A 62 8.35 3.15 14.66
C ALA A 62 7.98 1.69 14.30
N SER A 63 6.70 1.45 14.04
CA SER A 63 6.18 0.14 13.61
C SER A 63 6.73 -0.26 12.22
N ASP A 64 6.70 0.65 11.26
CA ASP A 64 7.29 0.42 9.93
C ASP A 64 8.80 0.20 10.00
N GLN A 65 9.53 0.91 10.87
CA GLN A 65 10.98 0.75 11.01
C GLN A 65 11.34 -0.63 11.56
N ALA A 66 10.64 -1.10 12.60
CA ALA A 66 10.87 -2.40 13.21
C ALA A 66 10.56 -3.55 12.24
N MET A 67 9.47 -3.43 11.46
CA MET A 67 9.12 -4.39 10.42
C MET A 67 10.16 -4.38 9.30
N THR A 68 10.56 -3.20 8.81
CA THR A 68 11.59 -3.04 7.78
C THR A 68 12.93 -3.62 8.24
N GLN A 69 13.35 -3.37 9.48
CA GLN A 69 14.59 -3.89 10.02
C GLN A 69 14.56 -5.42 10.13
N SER A 70 13.41 -5.99 10.50
CA SER A 70 13.23 -7.45 10.55
C SER A 70 13.29 -8.08 9.15
N VAL A 71 12.70 -7.42 8.13
CA VAL A 71 12.76 -7.85 6.74
C VAL A 71 14.17 -7.65 6.16
N ALA A 72 14.86 -6.56 6.46
CA ALA A 72 16.24 -6.31 6.01
C ALA A 72 17.24 -7.29 6.64
N THR A 73 17.00 -7.71 7.89
CA THR A 73 17.85 -8.69 8.59
C THR A 73 17.51 -10.13 8.19
N GLY A 74 16.33 -10.38 7.61
CA GLY A 74 15.81 -11.74 7.32
C GLY A 74 15.46 -12.06 5.85
N ALA A 75 15.43 -11.09 4.93
CA ALA A 75 14.97 -11.28 3.56
C ALA A 75 15.70 -10.38 2.54
N ILE A 76 16.53 -11.00 1.69
CA ILE A 76 17.00 -10.41 0.43
C ILE A 76 15.88 -10.55 -0.61
N ALA A 77 14.93 -9.61 -0.67
CA ALA A 77 14.03 -9.41 -1.81
C ALA A 77 13.03 -8.29 -1.47
N GLY A 78 13.11 -7.12 -2.10
CA GLY A 78 12.04 -6.13 -1.96
C GLY A 78 12.22 -4.82 -2.69
N GLY A 79 13.25 -4.07 -2.32
CA GLY A 79 13.23 -2.60 -2.47
C GLY A 79 13.70 -2.02 -3.79
N VAL A 80 14.27 -2.80 -4.71
CA VAL A 80 14.93 -2.22 -5.91
C VAL A 80 13.94 -1.89 -7.03
N ILE A 81 12.76 -2.53 -7.09
CA ILE A 81 11.85 -2.40 -8.24
C ILE A 81 10.85 -1.24 -8.09
N GLY A 82 10.41 -0.92 -6.86
CA GLY A 82 9.51 0.23 -6.61
C GLY A 82 10.14 1.59 -6.98
N ALA A 83 11.46 1.71 -6.80
CA ALA A 83 12.21 2.89 -7.22
C ALA A 83 12.31 3.04 -8.76
N LEU A 84 12.32 1.94 -9.50
CA LEU A 84 12.38 1.96 -10.96
C LEU A 84 11.01 2.27 -11.59
N ALA A 85 9.91 1.76 -11.04
CA ALA A 85 8.57 2.05 -11.54
C ALA A 85 8.16 3.53 -11.31
N GLY A 86 8.50 4.12 -10.16
CA GLY A 86 8.27 5.55 -9.89
C GLY A 86 9.21 6.49 -10.63
N GLY A 87 10.37 6.01 -11.09
CA GLY A 87 11.35 6.78 -11.88
C GLY A 87 11.09 6.76 -13.40
N LEU A 88 10.34 5.80 -13.91
CA LEU A 88 10.04 5.66 -15.34
C LEU A 88 8.82 6.45 -15.82
N SER A 89 8.01 7.01 -14.91
CA SER A 89 6.98 8.00 -15.26
C SER A 89 7.63 9.34 -15.60
N GLY A 90 8.11 9.47 -16.83
CA GLY A 90 8.87 10.63 -17.33
C GLY A 90 8.07 11.93 -17.26
N GLY A 91 8.59 12.88 -16.48
CA GLY A 91 8.11 14.27 -16.36
C GLY A 91 8.88 15.03 -15.29
N ASP A 92 8.71 16.35 -15.21
CA ASP A 92 9.42 17.28 -14.28
C ASP A 92 9.17 17.02 -12.78
N HIS A 93 8.42 15.96 -12.45
CA HIS A 93 8.12 15.52 -11.09
C HIS A 93 8.58 14.08 -10.80
N ALA A 94 9.39 13.48 -11.68
CA ALA A 94 9.89 12.11 -11.55
C ALA A 94 10.60 11.86 -10.20
N GLY A 95 11.33 12.83 -9.65
CA GLY A 95 11.98 12.68 -8.33
C GLY A 95 11.00 12.63 -7.15
N ARG A 96 9.85 13.29 -7.25
CA ARG A 96 8.80 13.30 -6.22
C ARG A 96 7.89 12.07 -6.33
N ASN A 97 7.65 11.60 -7.55
CA ASN A 97 6.92 10.37 -7.84
C ASN A 97 7.76 9.11 -7.55
N ALA A 98 9.08 9.18 -7.74
CA ALA A 98 10.00 8.14 -7.31
C ALA A 98 10.04 8.00 -5.78
N LEU A 99 9.91 9.09 -5.02
CA LEU A 99 9.84 9.05 -3.55
C LEU A 99 8.53 8.43 -3.05
N ILE A 100 7.41 8.73 -3.71
CA ILE A 100 6.08 8.14 -3.39
C ILE A 100 6.02 6.67 -3.87
N GLY A 101 6.61 6.34 -5.03
CA GLY A 101 6.67 4.98 -5.58
C GLY A 101 7.66 4.06 -4.85
N ALA A 102 8.77 4.60 -4.32
CA ALA A 102 9.69 3.86 -3.47
C ALA A 102 9.07 3.49 -2.11
N ALA A 103 8.05 4.21 -1.64
CA ALA A 103 7.36 3.89 -0.41
C ALA A 103 6.40 2.68 -0.53
N GLY A 104 6.08 2.25 -1.78
CA GLY A 104 5.07 1.24 -2.09
C GLY A 104 5.53 -0.22 -2.22
N GLY A 105 6.81 -0.50 -2.48
CA GLY A 105 7.18 -1.79 -3.10
C GLY A 105 8.06 -2.72 -2.26
N ALA A 106 7.47 -3.79 -1.71
CA ALA A 106 8.20 -4.99 -1.28
C ALA A 106 7.54 -6.29 -1.76
N LEU A 107 6.80 -6.26 -2.87
CA LEU A 107 6.36 -7.47 -3.57
C LEU A 107 7.32 -7.78 -4.72
N VAL A 108 8.42 -8.49 -4.41
CA VAL A 108 9.26 -9.07 -5.47
C VAL A 108 8.49 -10.21 -6.12
N GLY A 109 8.03 -10.00 -7.35
CA GLY A 109 7.46 -11.05 -8.20
C GLY A 109 6.09 -10.76 -8.81
N GLY A 110 5.42 -9.67 -8.44
CA GLY A 110 4.06 -9.36 -8.89
C GLY A 110 3.06 -10.48 -8.58
N ALA A 111 1.85 -10.41 -9.15
CA ALA A 111 0.82 -11.42 -8.92
C ALA A 111 1.25 -12.84 -9.35
N ALA A 112 1.99 -12.97 -10.46
CA ALA A 112 2.41 -14.26 -10.98
C ALA A 112 3.44 -14.97 -10.09
N GLY A 113 4.44 -14.25 -9.59
CA GLY A 113 5.44 -14.79 -8.66
C GLY A 113 4.87 -15.07 -7.28
N TYR A 114 3.98 -14.21 -6.80
CA TYR A 114 3.24 -14.45 -5.56
C TYR A 114 2.37 -15.71 -5.65
N TYR A 115 1.62 -15.85 -6.74
CA TYR A 115 0.78 -17.01 -7.00
C TYR A 115 1.59 -18.31 -7.06
N SER A 116 2.70 -18.34 -7.80
CA SER A 116 3.52 -19.54 -7.91
C SER A 116 4.16 -19.95 -6.57
N ALA A 117 4.62 -18.98 -5.78
CA ALA A 117 5.12 -19.23 -4.43
C ALA A 117 4.01 -19.78 -3.51
N ARG A 118 2.79 -19.24 -3.60
CA ARG A 118 1.65 -19.71 -2.80
C ARG A 118 1.21 -21.12 -3.19
N GLN A 119 1.20 -21.48 -4.46
CA GLN A 119 0.93 -22.85 -4.88
C GLN A 119 1.93 -23.86 -4.31
N GLN A 120 3.22 -23.49 -4.22
CA GLN A 120 4.23 -24.38 -3.63
C GLN A 120 4.06 -24.56 -2.12
N GLN A 121 3.54 -23.54 -1.42
CA GLN A 121 3.31 -23.60 0.02
C GLN A 121 1.99 -24.29 0.38
N ILE A 122 0.95 -24.11 -0.44
CA ILE A 122 -0.40 -24.58 -0.18
C ILE A 122 -0.93 -25.29 -1.42
N ALA A 123 -0.85 -26.61 -1.41
CA ALA A 123 -1.36 -27.44 -2.50
C ALA A 123 -2.90 -27.48 -2.56
N ASP A 124 -3.58 -27.38 -1.42
CA ASP A 124 -5.04 -27.38 -1.34
C ASP A 124 -5.63 -26.04 -1.81
N ASP A 125 -6.51 -26.08 -2.81
CA ASP A 125 -7.08 -24.90 -3.44
C ASP A 125 -7.94 -24.07 -2.47
N ASN A 126 -8.73 -24.72 -1.61
CA ASN A 126 -9.60 -24.02 -0.67
C ASN A 126 -8.79 -23.33 0.44
N ALA A 127 -7.77 -24.00 0.96
CA ALA A 127 -6.82 -23.41 1.90
C ALA A 127 -6.04 -22.25 1.28
N ARG A 128 -5.67 -22.35 0.00
CA ARG A 128 -4.99 -21.27 -0.72
C ARG A 128 -5.92 -20.08 -0.94
N ILE A 129 -7.16 -20.32 -1.37
CA ILE A 129 -8.20 -19.29 -1.49
C ILE A 129 -8.46 -18.59 -0.16
N ALA A 130 -8.55 -19.34 0.94
CA ALA A 130 -8.72 -18.77 2.28
C ALA A 130 -7.49 -17.97 2.75
N SER A 131 -6.28 -18.35 2.33
CA SER A 131 -5.05 -17.63 2.69
C SER A 131 -5.03 -16.19 2.17
N TYR A 132 -5.61 -15.94 0.99
CA TYR A 132 -5.72 -14.59 0.45
C TYR A 132 -6.57 -13.68 1.33
N ALA A 133 -7.62 -14.19 1.98
CA ALA A 133 -8.39 -13.40 2.94
C ALA A 133 -7.51 -12.89 4.08
N SER A 134 -6.62 -13.74 4.61
CA SER A 134 -5.71 -13.37 5.70
C SER A 134 -4.68 -12.33 5.27
N ASP A 135 -4.17 -12.44 4.04
CA ASP A 135 -3.20 -11.49 3.51
C ASP A 135 -3.85 -10.14 3.14
N ILE A 136 -5.06 -10.18 2.58
CA ILE A 136 -5.89 -8.99 2.33
C ILE A 136 -6.24 -8.32 3.66
N ASP A 137 -6.65 -9.08 4.68
CA ASP A 137 -7.00 -8.53 6.01
C ASP A 137 -5.79 -7.87 6.68
N ARG A 138 -4.60 -8.48 6.60
CA ARG A 138 -3.35 -7.87 7.08
C ARG A 138 -3.07 -6.54 6.39
N SER A 139 -3.16 -6.50 5.06
CA SER A 139 -2.98 -5.26 4.28
C SER A 139 -4.03 -4.21 4.61
N SER A 140 -5.27 -4.63 4.81
CA SER A 140 -6.40 -3.76 5.18
C SER A 140 -6.29 -3.24 6.60
N GLY A 141 -5.70 -4.01 7.51
CA GLY A 141 -5.39 -3.60 8.87
C GLY A 141 -4.33 -2.50 8.91
N GLU A 142 -3.38 -2.49 7.98
CA GLU A 142 -2.42 -1.39 7.83
C GLU A 142 -3.10 -0.09 7.38
N ILE A 143 -4.01 -0.17 6.39
CA ILE A 143 -4.82 0.98 5.93
C ILE A 143 -5.64 1.54 7.09
N ASP A 144 -6.37 0.69 7.80
CA ASP A 144 -7.23 1.10 8.91
C ASP A 144 -6.43 1.79 10.03
N ARG A 145 -5.29 1.23 10.43
CA ARG A 145 -4.40 1.86 11.39
C ARG A 145 -3.92 3.24 10.90
N SER A 146 -3.56 3.34 9.62
CA SER A 146 -3.14 4.59 9.00
C SER A 146 -4.26 5.64 8.99
N ILE A 147 -5.50 5.25 8.67
CA ILE A 147 -6.70 6.10 8.73
C ILE A 147 -6.87 6.68 10.13
N GLN A 148 -6.78 5.84 11.17
CA GLN A 148 -6.94 6.29 12.56
C GLN A 148 -5.85 7.29 12.96
N TYR A 149 -4.58 6.98 12.69
CA TYR A 149 -3.47 7.87 13.04
C TYR A 149 -3.50 9.19 12.27
N ALA A 150 -3.75 9.15 10.96
CA ALA A 150 -3.83 10.36 10.15
C ALA A 150 -5.04 11.22 10.50
N SER A 151 -6.20 10.61 10.75
CA SER A 151 -7.39 11.35 11.17
C SER A 151 -7.19 12.01 12.54
N ALA A 152 -6.58 11.33 13.49
CA ALA A 152 -6.25 11.91 14.79
C ALA A 152 -5.29 13.11 14.65
N ALA A 153 -4.22 12.96 13.86
CA ALA A 153 -3.26 14.04 13.60
C ALA A 153 -3.91 15.24 12.89
N GLN A 154 -4.67 15.00 11.83
CA GLN A 154 -5.40 16.02 11.07
C GLN A 154 -6.36 16.82 11.96
N ASN A 155 -7.16 16.12 12.79
CA ASN A 155 -8.08 16.77 13.72
C ASN A 155 -7.34 17.57 14.80
N CYS A 156 -6.18 17.09 15.25
CA CYS A 156 -5.34 17.81 16.21
C CYS A 156 -4.80 19.11 15.61
N TYR A 157 -4.15 19.03 14.45
CA TYR A 157 -3.59 20.19 13.75
C TYR A 157 -4.67 21.21 13.37
N GLN A 158 -5.87 20.77 13.01
CA GLN A 158 -6.98 21.67 12.74
C GLN A 158 -7.36 22.51 13.98
N ARG A 159 -7.42 21.87 15.16
CA ARG A 159 -7.70 22.59 16.42
C ARG A 159 -6.56 23.54 16.78
N GLU A 160 -5.32 23.11 16.65
CA GLU A 160 -4.15 23.94 16.95
C GLU A 160 -4.04 25.14 15.99
N PHE A 161 -4.42 24.96 14.73
CA PHE A 161 -4.50 26.05 13.77
C PHE A 161 -5.57 27.07 14.15
N ALA A 162 -6.75 26.64 14.58
CA ALA A 162 -7.80 27.54 15.08
C ALA A 162 -7.36 28.28 16.34
N SER A 163 -6.69 27.59 17.27
CA SER A 163 -6.11 28.18 18.49
C SER A 163 -5.03 29.22 18.17
N LEU A 164 -4.16 28.92 17.19
CA LEU A 164 -3.12 29.83 16.75
C LEU A 164 -3.70 31.11 16.11
N GLN A 165 -4.74 30.98 15.29
CA GLN A 165 -5.46 32.13 14.74
C GLN A 165 -6.09 33.00 15.84
N ALA A 166 -6.71 32.38 16.85
CA ALA A 166 -7.27 33.10 17.98
C ALA A 166 -6.18 33.82 18.79
N SER A 167 -5.05 33.14 19.03
CA SER A 167 -3.89 33.69 19.77
C SER A 167 -3.28 34.89 19.04
N ARG A 168 -3.21 34.83 17.71
CA ARG A 168 -2.80 35.95 16.85
C ARG A 168 -3.75 37.13 16.98
N LYS A 169 -5.07 36.91 16.84
CA LYS A 169 -6.09 37.97 16.98
C LYS A 169 -6.04 38.63 18.36
N ALA A 170 -5.79 37.83 19.40
CA ALA A 170 -5.60 38.29 20.77
C ALA A 170 -4.22 38.92 21.04
N LYS A 171 -3.29 38.90 20.08
CA LYS A 171 -1.90 39.38 20.22
C LYS A 171 -1.14 38.71 21.38
N THR A 172 -1.43 37.44 21.64
CA THR A 172 -0.84 36.65 22.74
C THR A 172 0.33 35.77 22.31
N VAL A 173 0.59 35.68 20.99
CA VAL A 173 1.74 34.97 20.43
C VAL A 173 2.57 35.94 19.59
N SER A 174 3.90 35.84 19.70
CA SER A 174 4.82 36.67 18.90
C SER A 174 4.79 36.24 17.42
N GLU A 175 5.17 37.15 16.51
CA GLU A 175 5.23 36.86 15.08
C GLU A 175 6.19 35.70 14.78
N THR A 176 7.39 35.73 15.38
CA THR A 176 8.40 34.69 15.19
C THR A 176 7.90 33.33 15.65
N GLU A 177 7.31 33.26 16.84
CA GLU A 177 6.78 32.00 17.37
C GLU A 177 5.56 31.51 16.58
N GLY A 178 4.67 32.42 16.19
CA GLY A 178 3.50 32.11 15.38
C GLY A 178 3.84 31.51 14.03
N ARG A 179 4.89 32.04 13.37
CA ARG A 179 5.45 31.49 12.12
C ARG A 179 5.99 30.08 12.28
N LEU A 180 6.72 29.82 13.37
CA LEU A 180 7.27 28.50 13.66
C LEU A 180 6.15 27.48 13.96
N ARG A 181 5.16 27.86 14.76
CA ARG A 181 3.96 27.05 15.03
C ARG A 181 3.19 26.72 13.75
N LEU A 182 2.95 27.71 12.89
CA LEU A 182 2.28 27.50 11.61
C LEU A 182 3.08 26.59 10.67
N ALA A 183 4.40 26.79 10.60
CA ALA A 183 5.28 25.94 9.80
C ALA A 183 5.25 24.48 10.26
N GLU A 184 5.20 24.22 11.58
CA GLU A 184 5.05 22.88 12.12
C GLU A 184 3.69 22.25 11.75
N ILE A 185 2.59 23.01 11.82
CA ILE A 185 1.25 22.54 11.39
C ILE A 185 1.29 22.13 9.91
N VAL A 186 1.81 22.98 9.03
CA VAL A 186 1.88 22.72 7.59
C VAL A 186 2.79 21.54 7.28
N SER A 187 3.96 21.46 7.92
CA SER A 187 4.89 20.33 7.76
C SER A 187 4.26 19.03 8.24
N GLY A 188 3.65 19.03 9.44
CA GLY A 188 3.01 17.86 10.03
C GLY A 188 1.85 17.33 9.19
N LEU A 189 1.02 18.22 8.64
CA LEU A 189 -0.06 17.84 7.71
C LEU A 189 0.48 17.28 6.39
N ASN A 190 1.47 17.93 5.77
CA ASN A 190 2.08 17.42 4.53
C ASN A 190 2.75 16.05 4.72
N GLU A 191 3.46 15.88 5.82
CA GLU A 191 4.13 14.63 6.16
C GLU A 191 3.13 13.51 6.46
N THR A 192 2.03 13.82 7.16
CA THR A 192 0.92 12.88 7.39
C THR A 192 0.29 12.46 6.05
N ASN A 193 0.07 13.39 5.12
CA ASN A 193 -0.47 13.10 3.79
C ASN A 193 0.49 12.23 2.95
N ALA A 194 1.79 12.48 3.04
CA ALA A 194 2.82 11.68 2.35
C ALA A 194 2.86 10.24 2.89
N LEU A 195 2.75 10.06 4.20
CA LEU A 195 2.64 8.73 4.81
C LEU A 195 1.37 8.00 4.39
N MET A 196 0.22 8.68 4.39
CA MET A 196 -1.04 8.09 3.93
C MET A 196 -0.93 7.61 2.47
N ALA A 197 -0.36 8.44 1.59
CA ALA A 197 -0.16 8.06 0.19
C ALA A 197 0.79 6.85 0.03
N ALA A 198 1.84 6.78 0.84
CA ALA A 198 2.77 5.65 0.86
C ALA A 198 2.08 4.35 1.30
N VAL A 199 1.34 4.38 2.43
CA VAL A 199 0.63 3.22 2.96
C VAL A 199 -0.46 2.77 1.99
N ASP A 200 -1.25 3.69 1.43
CA ASP A 200 -2.29 3.38 0.45
C ASP A 200 -1.72 2.80 -0.85
N GLY A 201 -0.58 3.30 -1.30
CA GLY A 201 0.13 2.77 -2.46
C GLY A 201 0.55 1.31 -2.23
N ARG A 202 1.28 1.07 -1.13
CA ARG A 202 1.76 -0.27 -0.74
C ARG A 202 0.62 -1.27 -0.53
N ALA A 203 -0.32 -0.92 0.35
CA ALA A 203 -1.43 -1.80 0.68
C ALA A 203 -2.32 -2.04 -0.54
N GLY A 204 -2.44 -1.03 -1.40
CA GLY A 204 -3.19 -1.12 -2.63
C GLY A 204 -2.58 -2.05 -3.68
N GLU A 205 -1.26 -2.03 -3.83
CA GLU A 205 -0.52 -2.96 -4.69
C GLU A 205 -0.57 -4.39 -4.16
N ASN A 206 -0.47 -4.55 -2.82
CA ASN A 206 -0.64 -5.84 -2.15
C ASN A 206 -2.03 -6.43 -2.41
N ILE A 207 -3.09 -5.65 -2.15
CA ILE A 207 -4.47 -6.10 -2.39
C ILE A 207 -4.66 -6.47 -3.86
N ASN A 208 -4.16 -5.67 -4.81
CA ASN A 208 -4.25 -5.99 -6.24
C ASN A 208 -3.53 -7.31 -6.59
N THR A 209 -2.34 -7.53 -6.03
CA THR A 209 -1.56 -8.75 -6.22
C THR A 209 -2.31 -9.98 -5.69
N TYR A 210 -2.90 -9.88 -4.50
CA TYR A 210 -3.67 -10.96 -3.89
C TYR A 210 -4.97 -11.23 -4.65
N THR A 211 -5.66 -10.18 -5.10
CA THR A 211 -6.88 -10.30 -5.93
C THR A 211 -6.60 -11.04 -7.24
N GLN A 212 -5.52 -10.70 -7.95
CA GLN A 212 -5.15 -11.38 -9.18
C GLN A 212 -4.80 -12.87 -8.94
N ALA A 213 -4.09 -13.17 -7.86
CA ALA A 213 -3.79 -14.56 -7.48
C ALA A 213 -5.06 -15.33 -7.10
N TYR A 214 -5.95 -14.69 -6.36
CA TYR A 214 -7.28 -15.22 -5.99
C TYR A 214 -8.13 -15.52 -7.22
N GLU A 215 -8.25 -14.59 -8.17
CA GLU A 215 -9.00 -14.79 -9.42
C GLU A 215 -8.44 -15.97 -10.24
N LYS A 216 -7.12 -16.16 -10.24
CA LYS A 216 -6.47 -17.27 -10.90
C LYS A 216 -6.77 -18.62 -10.23
N ASP A 217 -6.82 -18.66 -8.90
CA ASP A 217 -7.23 -19.87 -8.16
C ASP A 217 -8.71 -20.18 -8.32
N LEU A 218 -9.57 -19.16 -8.35
CA LEU A 218 -10.99 -19.33 -8.66
C LEU A 218 -11.19 -20.00 -10.02
N GLN A 219 -10.43 -19.58 -11.04
CA GLN A 219 -10.47 -20.21 -12.36
C GLN A 219 -10.00 -21.67 -12.34
N THR A 220 -9.10 -22.05 -11.42
CA THR A 220 -8.62 -23.44 -11.28
C THR A 220 -9.70 -24.34 -10.69
N VAL A 221 -10.47 -23.85 -9.71
CA VAL A 221 -11.71 -24.50 -9.25
C VAL A 221 -12.90 -24.21 -10.19
N GLY A 222 -12.62 -23.46 -11.28
CA GLY A 222 -13.46 -22.92 -12.35
C GLY A 222 -14.75 -22.24 -11.92
N VAL A 223 -14.67 -21.49 -10.82
CA VAL A 223 -15.64 -20.47 -10.43
C VAL A 223 -15.13 -19.13 -10.97
N GLU A 224 -16.01 -18.23 -11.38
CA GLU A 224 -15.61 -16.86 -11.69
C GLU A 224 -15.84 -15.95 -10.48
N ARG A 225 -14.96 -14.96 -10.27
CA ARG A 225 -15.12 -14.01 -9.15
C ARG A 225 -16.49 -13.33 -9.17
N LYS A 226 -17.01 -13.01 -10.36
CA LYS A 226 -18.35 -12.43 -10.54
C LYS A 226 -19.46 -13.30 -9.96
N ASP A 227 -19.34 -14.62 -10.02
CA ASP A 227 -20.31 -15.54 -9.43
C ASP A 227 -20.19 -15.54 -7.90
N VAL A 228 -18.96 -15.49 -7.38
CA VAL A 228 -18.71 -15.33 -5.94
C VAL A 228 -19.32 -14.02 -5.42
N SER A 229 -19.09 -12.90 -6.11
CA SER A 229 -19.64 -11.59 -5.71
C SER A 229 -21.18 -11.59 -5.75
N GLN A 230 -21.81 -12.30 -6.69
CA GLN A 230 -23.27 -12.47 -6.71
C GLN A 230 -23.79 -13.27 -5.52
N VAL A 231 -23.09 -14.35 -5.15
CA VAL A 231 -23.43 -15.13 -3.94
C VAL A 231 -23.28 -14.27 -2.68
N VAL A 232 -22.19 -13.51 -2.55
CA VAL A 232 -22.00 -12.58 -1.43
C VAL A 232 -23.16 -11.58 -1.37
N ALA A 233 -23.53 -10.97 -2.49
CA ALA A 233 -24.61 -9.99 -2.57
C ALA A 233 -25.98 -10.59 -2.18
N ALA A 234 -26.26 -11.83 -2.58
CA ALA A 234 -27.47 -12.55 -2.23
C ALA A 234 -27.51 -12.98 -0.75
N GLU A 235 -26.35 -13.24 -0.13
CA GLU A 235 -26.23 -13.60 1.28
C GLU A 235 -26.25 -12.39 2.23
N THR A 236 -25.95 -11.18 1.75
CA THR A 236 -26.18 -9.94 2.52
C THR A 236 -27.69 -9.62 2.56
N PRO A 237 -28.36 -9.70 3.73
CA PRO A 237 -29.78 -9.39 3.80
C PRO A 237 -30.00 -7.91 3.49
N VAL A 238 -30.59 -7.60 2.34
CA VAL A 238 -31.33 -6.34 2.17
C VAL A 238 -32.51 -6.42 3.12
N THR A 239 -32.42 -5.73 4.26
CA THR A 239 -33.59 -5.55 5.12
C THR A 239 -34.21 -4.20 4.76
N PRO A 240 -35.29 -4.12 3.96
CA PRO A 240 -36.26 -3.07 4.18
C PRO A 240 -36.93 -3.40 5.51
N ALA A 241 -36.82 -2.49 6.46
CA ALA A 241 -37.54 -2.57 7.72
C ALA A 241 -39.05 -2.65 7.45
N THR A 242 -39.65 -3.82 7.65
CA THR A 242 -41.07 -3.92 7.96
C THR A 242 -41.27 -4.89 9.11
N THR A 243 -41.40 -4.31 10.29
CA THR A 243 -41.97 -4.90 11.50
C THR A 243 -43.32 -5.55 11.20
N LYS A 244 -43.51 -6.82 11.62
CA LYS A 244 -44.71 -7.37 12.27
C LYS A 244 -44.48 -8.86 12.57
N THR A 245 -44.16 -9.20 13.82
CA THR A 245 -45.09 -9.70 14.86
C THR A 245 -45.21 -11.24 14.84
N THR A 246 -44.43 -11.84 15.75
CA THR A 246 -44.79 -12.90 16.70
C THR A 246 -45.86 -13.92 16.32
N THR A 247 -45.51 -15.22 16.35
CA THR A 247 -46.14 -16.21 17.26
C THR A 247 -45.23 -17.44 17.42
N LYS A 248 -44.96 -17.80 18.68
CA LYS A 248 -44.26 -19.00 19.15
C LYS A 248 -45.04 -20.28 18.82
N THR A 249 -44.35 -21.41 18.62
CA THR A 249 -44.69 -22.70 19.27
C THR A 249 -43.47 -23.65 19.24
N ASN A 250 -43.18 -24.26 20.40
CA ASN A 250 -42.16 -25.27 20.68
C ASN A 250 -42.36 -26.58 19.87
N THR A 251 -41.29 -27.35 19.62
CA THR A 251 -41.12 -28.78 20.07
C THR A 251 -39.90 -29.48 19.43
N LYS A 252 -38.91 -29.81 20.28
CA LYS A 252 -38.17 -31.09 20.47
C LYS A 252 -37.98 -32.11 19.29
N THR A 253 -36.71 -32.31 18.92
CA THR A 253 -35.94 -33.58 18.70
C THR A 253 -36.24 -34.55 17.52
N THR A 254 -35.14 -34.94 16.85
CA THR A 254 -34.79 -36.23 16.17
C THR A 254 -35.26 -36.58 14.75
N THR A 255 -34.24 -36.84 13.91
CA THR A 255 -34.08 -37.94 12.92
C THR A 255 -34.79 -37.89 11.56
N SER A 256 -33.96 -37.80 10.52
CA SER A 256 -34.06 -38.30 9.14
C SER A 256 -35.39 -38.90 8.63
N LYS A 257 -35.96 -38.30 7.56
CA LYS A 257 -36.36 -39.06 6.37
C LYS A 257 -36.63 -38.17 5.14
N THR A 258 -36.10 -38.65 4.03
CA THR A 258 -36.27 -38.31 2.62
C THR A 258 -37.69 -37.93 2.19
N THR A 259 -37.84 -36.77 1.54
CA THR A 259 -38.82 -36.54 0.45
C THR A 259 -38.31 -35.45 -0.51
N THR A 260 -38.22 -35.83 -1.78
CA THR A 260 -37.79 -35.10 -2.97
C THR A 260 -38.57 -33.80 -3.24
N PRO A 261 -37.94 -32.74 -3.79
CA PRO A 261 -38.62 -31.73 -4.61
C PRO A 261 -38.20 -31.78 -6.10
N PRO A 262 -39.03 -31.28 -7.02
CA PRO A 262 -39.04 -31.67 -8.43
C PRO A 262 -37.96 -30.99 -9.28
N LYS A 263 -37.48 -31.73 -10.28
CA LYS A 263 -36.50 -31.34 -11.29
C LYS A 263 -37.17 -30.59 -12.45
N LYS A 264 -36.74 -29.34 -12.72
CA LYS A 264 -36.73 -28.76 -14.08
C LYS A 264 -35.65 -27.67 -14.22
N THR A 265 -34.44 -28.17 -14.51
CA THR A 265 -33.41 -27.64 -15.45
C THR A 265 -33.28 -26.13 -15.64
N THR A 266 -32.10 -25.57 -15.34
CA THR A 266 -31.15 -24.99 -16.33
C THR A 266 -29.75 -24.84 -15.67
N ALA A 267 -28.72 -25.43 -16.31
CA ALA A 267 -27.27 -25.25 -16.12
C ALA A 267 -26.65 -25.49 -14.71
N THR A 268 -25.52 -26.20 -14.72
CA THR A 268 -24.63 -26.44 -13.58
C THR A 268 -24.24 -25.14 -12.87
N ALA A 269 -24.98 -24.77 -11.83
CA ALA A 269 -24.51 -23.82 -10.83
C ALA A 269 -23.33 -24.48 -10.12
N LYS A 270 -22.12 -24.14 -10.56
CA LYS A 270 -20.91 -24.63 -9.91
C LYS A 270 -20.98 -24.19 -8.46
N ALA A 271 -20.90 -25.15 -7.53
CA ALA A 271 -20.99 -24.85 -6.11
C ALA A 271 -19.83 -23.92 -5.73
N VAL A 272 -20.12 -22.65 -5.47
CA VAL A 272 -19.13 -21.65 -5.06
C VAL A 272 -18.54 -22.09 -3.70
N PRO A 273 -17.22 -22.23 -3.56
CA PRO A 273 -16.59 -22.56 -2.28
C PRO A 273 -16.89 -21.52 -1.22
N LYS A 274 -17.09 -21.95 0.03
CA LYS A 274 -17.37 -21.03 1.15
C LYS A 274 -16.19 -20.11 1.42
N GLU A 275 -14.99 -20.63 1.23
CA GLU A 275 -13.71 -19.94 1.34
C GLU A 275 -13.65 -18.78 0.34
N ALA A 276 -14.11 -18.99 -0.90
CA ALA A 276 -14.21 -17.92 -1.90
C ALA A 276 -15.17 -16.81 -1.46
N VAL A 277 -16.36 -17.16 -0.96
CA VAL A 277 -17.33 -16.18 -0.44
C VAL A 277 -16.73 -15.38 0.73
N SER A 278 -16.00 -16.02 1.64
CA SER A 278 -15.32 -15.35 2.75
C SER A 278 -14.22 -14.41 2.24
N THR A 279 -13.36 -14.87 1.34
CA THR A 279 -12.28 -14.08 0.76
C THR A 279 -12.81 -12.87 0.00
N GLU A 280 -13.90 -13.05 -0.76
CA GLU A 280 -14.56 -11.96 -1.49
C GLU A 280 -15.14 -10.90 -0.54
N ARG A 281 -15.71 -11.29 0.61
CA ARG A 281 -16.15 -10.32 1.64
C ARG A 281 -14.97 -9.52 2.19
N THR A 282 -13.88 -10.18 2.52
CA THR A 282 -12.67 -9.51 3.03
C THR A 282 -12.12 -8.55 1.98
N LEU A 283 -12.16 -8.92 0.70
CA LEU A 283 -11.77 -8.04 -0.40
C LEU A 283 -12.68 -6.81 -0.53
N GLN A 284 -14.00 -6.96 -0.46
CA GLN A 284 -14.93 -5.82 -0.46
C GLN A 284 -14.71 -4.88 0.74
N GLN A 285 -14.40 -5.43 1.92
CA GLN A 285 -14.05 -4.63 3.09
C GLN A 285 -12.72 -3.88 2.89
N ALA A 286 -11.74 -4.52 2.27
CA ALA A 286 -10.46 -3.89 1.92
C ALA A 286 -10.65 -2.72 0.94
N GLU A 287 -11.47 -2.91 -0.10
CA GLU A 287 -11.83 -1.86 -1.06
C GLU A 287 -12.54 -0.68 -0.38
N ALA A 288 -13.46 -0.94 0.56
CA ALA A 288 -14.12 0.09 1.35
C ALA A 288 -13.13 0.90 2.22
N LYS A 289 -12.19 0.21 2.90
CA LYS A 289 -11.14 0.86 3.69
C LYS A 289 -10.21 1.70 2.81
N ARG A 290 -9.87 1.24 1.61
CA ARG A 290 -9.10 2.05 0.65
C ARG A 290 -9.85 3.32 0.25
N ALA A 291 -11.15 3.23 0.00
CA ALA A 291 -11.97 4.40 -0.33
C ALA A 291 -12.05 5.39 0.85
N GLU A 292 -12.11 4.90 2.09
CA GLU A 292 -12.04 5.75 3.29
C GLU A 292 -10.67 6.43 3.43
N SER A 293 -9.59 5.69 3.20
CA SER A 293 -8.23 6.22 3.24
C SER A 293 -8.01 7.36 2.25
N GLN A 294 -8.52 7.20 1.02
CA GLN A 294 -8.52 8.26 0.01
C GLN A 294 -9.27 9.51 0.48
N LYS A 295 -10.42 9.36 1.14
CA LYS A 295 -11.15 10.50 1.72
C LYS A 295 -10.34 11.22 2.79
N VAL A 296 -9.65 10.49 3.66
CA VAL A 296 -8.78 11.06 4.70
C VAL A 296 -7.58 11.78 4.08
N ALA A 297 -6.99 11.22 3.03
CA ALA A 297 -5.91 11.87 2.29
C ALA A 297 -6.38 13.16 1.61
N SER A 298 -7.54 13.14 0.93
CA SER A 298 -8.14 14.34 0.32
C SER A 298 -8.44 15.41 1.38
N ARG A 299 -9.03 15.03 2.52
CA ARG A 299 -9.28 15.96 3.63
C ARG A 299 -7.98 16.61 4.12
N GLY A 300 -6.92 15.83 4.26
CA GLY A 300 -5.62 16.35 4.67
C GLY A 300 -5.00 17.32 3.65
N GLN A 301 -5.23 17.10 2.35
CA GLN A 301 -4.81 18.04 1.31
C GLN A 301 -5.60 19.35 1.39
N THR A 302 -6.91 19.27 1.60
CA THR A 302 -7.77 20.43 1.83
C THR A 302 -7.31 21.21 3.05
N MET A 303 -7.01 20.55 4.18
CA MET A 303 -6.50 21.23 5.38
C MET A 303 -5.20 21.98 5.11
N VAL A 304 -4.25 21.40 4.35
CA VAL A 304 -3.02 22.13 3.97
C VAL A 304 -3.36 23.37 3.14
N SER A 305 -4.27 23.24 2.17
CA SER A 305 -4.74 24.38 1.36
C SER A 305 -5.37 25.47 2.23
N ASP A 306 -6.27 25.11 3.13
CA ASP A 306 -6.98 26.06 4.01
C ASP A 306 -6.01 26.79 4.94
N VAL A 307 -5.02 26.07 5.49
CA VAL A 307 -3.98 26.65 6.35
C VAL A 307 -3.09 27.61 5.55
N CYS A 308 -2.66 27.20 4.35
CA CYS A 308 -1.78 27.98 3.49
C CYS A 308 -2.45 29.23 2.88
N ASN A 309 -3.75 29.15 2.60
CA ASN A 309 -4.53 30.21 1.96
C ASN A 309 -5.37 31.01 2.96
N SER A 310 -5.16 30.83 4.27
CA SER A 310 -5.90 31.57 5.28
C SER A 310 -5.57 33.07 5.23
N PRO A 311 -6.57 33.95 5.07
CA PRO A 311 -6.35 35.40 4.98
C PRO A 311 -5.76 35.97 6.28
N ASP A 312 -6.04 35.32 7.40
CA ASP A 312 -5.57 35.73 8.73
C ASP A 312 -4.14 35.25 9.02
N MET A 313 -3.50 34.48 8.14
CA MET A 313 -2.22 33.80 8.39
C MET A 313 -1.20 33.93 7.23
N GLY A 314 -1.53 34.66 6.17
CA GLY A 314 -0.75 34.67 4.92
C GLY A 314 0.70 35.14 5.07
N ASP A 315 0.96 36.14 5.91
CA ASP A 315 2.32 36.62 6.25
C ASP A 315 3.12 35.64 7.12
N TRP A 316 2.43 34.71 7.79
CA TRP A 316 3.08 33.67 8.59
C TRP A 316 3.31 32.37 7.80
N ALA A 317 2.65 32.21 6.66
CA ALA A 317 2.68 30.99 5.88
C ALA A 317 4.12 30.63 5.47
N PRO A 318 4.56 29.37 5.69
CA PRO A 318 5.89 28.93 5.29
C PRO A 318 6.03 28.88 3.76
N ALA A 319 7.27 28.89 3.25
CA ALA A 319 7.55 28.80 1.81
C ALA A 319 6.95 27.55 1.14
N SER A 320 6.73 26.47 1.89
CA SER A 320 6.04 25.26 1.41
C SER A 320 4.57 25.50 1.01
N CYS A 321 3.98 26.63 1.44
CA CYS A 321 2.66 27.07 0.98
C CYS A 321 2.70 27.77 -0.38
N ALA A 322 3.84 28.37 -0.75
CA ALA A 322 3.98 29.07 -2.03
C ALA A 322 4.14 28.13 -3.24
N SER A 323 4.53 26.87 -3.02
CA SER A 323 4.73 25.88 -4.11
C SER A 323 3.45 25.18 -4.59
N LYS A 324 2.27 25.71 -4.27
CA LYS A 324 0.96 25.14 -4.61
C LYS A 324 -0.03 26.18 -5.20
N ALA A 325 0.46 27.34 -5.61
CA ALA A 325 -0.30 28.32 -6.41
C ALA A 325 -0.08 28.06 -7.90
#